data_AF-A0A940SQX1-F1
#
_entry.id   AF-A0A940SQX1-F1
#
_cell.length_a   1.000
_cell.length_b   1.000
_cell.length_c   1.000
_cell.angle_alpha   90.00
_cell.angle_beta   90.00
_cell.angle_gamma   90.00
#
_symmetry.space_group_name_H-M   'P 1'
#
loop_
_entity.id
_entity.type
_entity.pdbx_description
1 polymer ?
#
loop_
_entity_poly.entity_id
_entity_poly.type
_entity_poly.pdbx_seq_one_letter_code
_entity_poly.pdbx_strand_id
1 'polypeptide(L)'
;MERKKNEQERAKYYRLILQKEEQLDELTNTERTITDAMENLEEDLRRGFQTVAMLNDDVTHDETSKKYEQQRHDDEQEQVFRQLLHESKEQIAAAYRKGTNKVDKERETLYKKRSELS
;
A
#
# COMPACT_ATOMS: atom_id res chain seq x y z
N MET A 1 -23.85 24.22 36.27
CA MET A 1 -22.45 23.76 36.10
C MET A 1 -22.34 22.61 35.12
N GLU A 2 -23.26 21.64 35.16
CA GLU A 2 -23.27 20.44 34.31
C GLU A 2 -23.36 20.73 32.80
N ARG A 3 -24.23 21.65 32.35
CA ARG A 3 -24.32 22.04 30.92
C ARG A 3 -22.99 22.56 30.35
N LYS A 4 -22.28 23.42 31.11
CA LYS A 4 -20.99 23.98 30.70
C LYS A 4 -19.90 22.90 30.63
N LYS A 5 -19.98 21.88 31.49
CA LYS A 5 -19.09 20.72 31.45
C LYS A 5 -19.37 19.83 30.22
N ASN A 6 -20.64 19.57 29.91
CA ASN A 6 -21.03 18.81 28.73
C ASN A 6 -20.63 19.52 27.43
N GLU A 7 -20.74 20.85 27.36
CA GLU A 7 -20.23 21.64 26.23
C GLU A 7 -18.72 21.52 26.05
N GLN A 8 -17.95 21.55 27.14
CA GLN A 8 -16.50 21.35 27.11
C GLN A 8 -16.12 19.93 26.64
N GLU A 9 -16.81 18.91 27.12
CA GLU A 9 -16.57 17.52 26.71
C GLU A 9 -16.97 17.28 25.24
N ARG A 10 -18.07 17.88 24.78
CA ARG A 10 -18.45 17.87 23.35
C ARG A 10 -17.38 18.49 22.47
N ALA A 11 -16.84 19.65 22.85
CA ALA A 11 -15.76 20.30 22.11
C ALA A 11 -14.50 19.44 22.08
N LYS A 12 -14.19 18.73 23.17
CA LYS A 12 -13.08 17.76 23.21
C LYS A 12 -13.32 16.60 22.24
N TYR A 13 -14.49 15.97 22.25
CA TYR A 13 -14.79 14.89 21.32
C TYR A 13 -14.79 15.35 19.86
N TYR A 14 -15.28 16.56 19.58
CA TYR A 14 -15.21 17.14 18.24
C TYR A 14 -13.77 17.25 17.73
N ARG A 15 -12.84 17.75 18.55
CA ARG A 15 -11.41 17.81 18.18
C ARG A 15 -10.81 16.42 17.94
N LEU A 16 -11.13 15.46 18.80
CA LEU A 16 -10.65 14.07 18.64
C LEU A 16 -11.19 13.42 17.36
N ILE A 17 -12.44 13.72 16.99
CA ILE A 17 -13.04 13.24 15.74
C ILE A 17 -12.29 13.81 14.53
N LEU A 18 -12.05 15.13 14.51
CA LEU A 18 -11.28 15.78 13.43
C LEU A 18 -9.89 15.15 13.29
N GLN A 19 -9.20 14.91 14.41
CA GLN A 19 -7.90 14.22 14.38
C GLN A 19 -7.97 12.82 13.79
N LYS A 20 -9.08 12.09 13.98
CA LYS A 20 -9.26 10.76 13.38
C LYS A 20 -9.59 10.84 11.89
N GLU A 21 -10.29 11.87 11.47
CA GLU A 21 -10.57 12.14 10.05
C GLU A 21 -9.26 12.50 9.31
N GLU A 22 -8.44 13.38 9.88
CA GLU A 22 -7.09 13.67 9.37
C GLU A 22 -6.22 12.41 9.26
N GLN A 23 -6.25 11.54 10.28
CA GLN A 23 -5.53 10.26 10.25
C GLN A 23 -6.02 9.31 9.14
N LEU A 24 -7.32 9.29 8.83
CA LEU A 24 -7.87 8.49 7.73
C LEU A 24 -7.43 9.03 6.37
N ASP A 25 -7.41 10.35 6.22
CA ASP A 25 -6.95 11.01 5.01
C ASP A 25 -5.45 10.76 4.77
N GLU A 26 -4.62 10.85 5.82
CA GLU A 26 -3.20 10.52 5.75
C GLU A 26 -2.97 9.05 5.36
N LEU A 27 -3.69 8.11 5.97
CA LEU A 27 -3.60 6.69 5.62
C LEU A 27 -3.97 6.45 4.16
N THR A 28 -5.04 7.07 3.68
CA THR A 28 -5.51 6.94 2.29
C THR A 28 -4.48 7.50 1.30
N ASN A 29 -3.91 8.67 1.60
CA ASN A 29 -2.88 9.28 0.76
C ASN A 29 -1.59 8.46 0.73
N THR A 30 -1.20 7.90 1.88
CA THR A 30 0.01 7.07 1.97
C THR A 30 -0.19 5.73 1.26
N GLU A 31 -1.37 5.11 1.40
CA GLU A 31 -1.74 3.90 0.65
C GLU A 31 -1.59 4.14 -0.85
N ARG A 32 -2.21 5.20 -1.38
CA ARG A 32 -2.10 5.59 -2.79
C ARG A 32 -0.65 5.79 -3.23
N THR A 33 0.13 6.53 -2.46
CA THR A 33 1.54 6.82 -2.79
C THR A 33 2.36 5.53 -2.89
N ILE A 34 2.14 4.59 -1.98
CA ILE A 34 2.82 3.30 -2.00
C ILE A 34 2.35 2.46 -3.18
N THR A 35 1.03 2.41 -3.45
CA THR A 35 0.49 1.70 -4.62
C THR A 35 1.11 2.22 -5.92
N ASP A 36 1.13 3.54 -6.12
CA ASP A 36 1.73 4.18 -7.30
C ASP A 36 3.23 3.81 -7.42
N ALA A 37 3.97 3.80 -6.31
CA ALA A 37 5.39 3.40 -6.30
C ALA A 37 5.58 1.92 -6.67
N MET A 38 4.69 1.03 -6.22
CA MET A 38 4.74 -0.39 -6.56
C MET A 38 4.37 -0.67 -8.02
N GLU A 39 3.46 0.10 -8.60
CA GLU A 39 3.14 0.03 -10.03
C GLU A 39 4.33 0.47 -10.89
N ASN A 40 4.98 1.58 -10.51
CA ASN A 40 6.21 2.03 -11.18
C ASN A 40 7.32 0.97 -11.10
N LEU A 41 7.52 0.38 -9.92
CA LEU A 41 8.49 -0.70 -9.75
C LEU A 41 8.17 -1.91 -10.64
N GLU A 42 6.90 -2.29 -10.78
CA GLU A 42 6.49 -3.38 -11.67
C GLU A 42 6.83 -3.07 -13.13
N GLU A 43 6.55 -1.84 -13.57
CA GLU A 43 6.87 -1.41 -14.93
C GLU A 43 8.37 -1.39 -15.20
N ASP A 44 9.16 -0.85 -14.28
CA ASP A 44 10.61 -0.76 -14.40
C ASP A 44 11.25 -2.15 -14.44
N LEU A 45 10.78 -3.08 -13.59
CA LEU A 45 11.23 -4.47 -13.62
C LEU A 45 10.89 -5.15 -14.94
N ARG A 46 9.64 -5.01 -15.42
CA ARG A 46 9.22 -5.58 -16.70
C ARG A 46 10.08 -5.06 -17.85
N ARG A 47 10.36 -3.76 -17.89
CA ARG A 47 11.24 -3.15 -18.92
C ARG A 47 12.68 -3.65 -18.78
N GLY A 48 13.16 -3.83 -17.55
CA GLY A 48 14.48 -4.37 -17.25
C GLY A 48 14.67 -5.79 -17.81
N PHE A 49 13.75 -6.70 -17.50
CA PHE A 49 13.77 -8.07 -18.01
C PHE A 49 13.67 -8.13 -19.54
N GLN A 50 12.81 -7.31 -20.15
CA GLN A 50 12.73 -7.19 -21.61
C GLN A 50 14.07 -6.74 -22.22
N THR A 51 14.73 -5.76 -21.58
CA THR A 51 16.04 -5.26 -22.05
C THR A 51 17.11 -6.34 -21.93
N VAL A 52 17.15 -7.08 -20.82
CA VAL A 52 18.09 -8.20 -20.62
C VAL A 52 17.86 -9.28 -21.67
N ALA A 53 16.61 -9.66 -21.94
CA ALA A 53 16.27 -10.64 -22.96
C ALA A 53 16.76 -10.20 -24.35
N MET A 54 16.57 -8.94 -24.73
CA MET A 54 17.06 -8.38 -25.99
C MET A 54 18.60 -8.42 -26.07
N LEU A 55 19.30 -8.00 -25.02
CA LEU A 55 20.76 -8.01 -24.99
C LEU A 55 21.33 -9.43 -25.05
N ASN A 56 20.69 -10.39 -24.38
CA ASN A 56 21.08 -11.79 -24.44
C ASN A 56 20.89 -12.37 -25.84
N ASP A 57 19.82 -11.98 -26.56
CA ASP A 57 19.60 -12.34 -27.95
C ASP A 57 20.69 -11.80 -28.89
N ASP A 58 21.17 -10.57 -28.65
CA ASP A 58 22.23 -9.92 -29.43
C ASP A 58 23.62 -10.56 -29.20
N VAL A 59 23.91 -11.04 -27.98
CA VAL A 59 25.23 -11.55 -27.60
C VAL A 59 25.45 -13.04 -27.95
N THR A 60 24.39 -13.85 -28.00
CA THR A 60 24.50 -15.33 -28.05
C THR A 60 24.32 -15.96 -29.42
N HIS A 61 24.51 -15.21 -30.51
CA HIS A 61 24.26 -15.66 -31.88
C HIS A 61 24.99 -16.98 -32.27
N ASP A 62 26.08 -17.36 -31.58
CA ASP A 62 26.91 -18.53 -31.89
C ASP A 62 26.84 -19.71 -30.89
N GLU A 63 26.16 -19.60 -29.73
CA GLU A 63 26.14 -20.67 -28.71
C GLU A 63 24.72 -20.96 -28.16
N THR A 64 23.95 -21.77 -28.91
CA THR A 64 22.53 -22.01 -28.66
C THR A 64 22.22 -22.61 -27.28
N SER A 65 23.09 -23.47 -26.73
CA SER A 65 22.82 -24.12 -25.43
C SER A 65 22.92 -23.16 -24.24
N LYS A 66 23.93 -22.27 -24.22
CA LYS A 66 24.10 -21.30 -23.13
C LYS A 66 23.01 -20.23 -23.16
N LYS A 67 22.51 -19.89 -24.36
CA LYS A 67 21.36 -19.01 -24.55
C LYS A 67 20.11 -19.55 -23.85
N TYR A 68 19.78 -20.83 -24.03
CA TYR A 68 18.60 -21.43 -23.40
C TYR A 68 18.71 -21.50 -21.88
N GLU A 69 19.88 -21.83 -21.35
CA GLU A 69 20.11 -21.86 -19.89
C GLU A 69 19.97 -20.45 -19.27
N GLN A 70 20.56 -19.44 -19.91
CA GLN A 70 20.45 -18.05 -19.45
C GLN A 70 19.01 -17.54 -19.50
N GLN A 71 18.30 -17.80 -20.61
CA GLN A 71 16.91 -17.37 -20.76
C GLN A 71 15.99 -18.00 -19.71
N ARG A 72 16.15 -19.31 -19.44
CA ARG A 72 15.37 -19.98 -18.39
C ARG A 72 15.65 -19.39 -17.00
N HIS A 73 16.90 -19.07 -16.71
CA HIS A 73 17.25 -18.44 -15.45
C HIS A 73 16.64 -17.04 -15.31
N ASP A 74 16.66 -16.24 -16.38
CA ASP A 74 16.07 -14.90 -16.38
C ASP A 74 14.53 -14.96 -16.24
N ASP A 75 13.88 -15.92 -16.92
CA ASP A 75 12.44 -16.17 -16.79
C ASP A 75 12.06 -16.60 -15.36
N GLU A 76 12.85 -17.48 -14.74
CA GLU A 76 12.66 -17.92 -13.35
C GLU A 76 12.80 -16.75 -12.37
N GLN A 77 13.80 -15.87 -12.58
CA GLN A 77 13.95 -14.65 -11.79
C GLN A 77 12.75 -13.72 -11.95
N GLU A 78 12.32 -13.44 -13.19
CA GLU A 78 11.16 -12.59 -13.45
C GLU A 78 9.91 -13.13 -12.74
N GLN A 79 9.68 -14.44 -12.80
CA GLN A 79 8.56 -15.08 -12.13
C GLN A 79 8.60 -14.89 -10.61
N VAL A 80 9.76 -15.12 -9.97
CA VAL A 80 9.93 -14.94 -8.53
C VAL A 80 9.68 -13.48 -8.13
N PHE A 81 10.20 -12.51 -8.88
CA PHE A 81 9.98 -11.09 -8.61
C PHE A 81 8.52 -10.70 -8.73
N ARG A 82 7.82 -11.16 -9.78
CA ARG A 82 6.37 -10.92 -9.96
C ARG A 82 5.57 -11.46 -8.78
N GLN A 83 5.91 -12.66 -8.32
CA GLN A 83 5.25 -13.27 -7.17
C GLN A 83 5.50 -12.45 -5.89
N LEU A 84 6.74 -12.12 -5.58
CA LEU A 84 7.08 -11.34 -4.39
C LEU A 84 6.42 -9.96 -4.40
N LEU A 85 6.36 -9.31 -5.56
CA LEU A 85 5.71 -8.02 -5.71
C LEU A 85 4.21 -8.12 -5.46
N HIS A 86 3.57 -9.17 -5.99
CA HIS A 86 2.15 -9.44 -5.76
C HIS A 86 1.87 -9.69 -4.27
N GLU A 87 2.63 -10.57 -3.62
CA GLU A 87 2.50 -10.86 -2.19
C GLU A 87 2.70 -9.60 -1.34
N SER A 88 3.66 -8.75 -1.70
CA SER A 88 3.90 -7.48 -1.01
C SER A 88 2.72 -6.52 -1.17
N LYS A 89 2.15 -6.40 -2.38
CA LYS A 89 0.94 -5.58 -2.63
C LYS A 89 -0.23 -6.04 -1.76
N GLU A 90 -0.46 -7.34 -1.67
CA GLU A 90 -1.52 -7.90 -0.82
C GLU A 90 -1.30 -7.62 0.68
N GLN A 91 -0.06 -7.78 1.16
CA GLN A 91 0.28 -7.50 2.56
C GLN A 91 0.07 -6.04 2.92
N ILE A 92 0.48 -5.13 2.03
CA ILE A 92 0.31 -3.68 2.20
C ILE A 92 -1.18 -3.34 2.22
N ALA A 93 -1.96 -3.81 1.24
CA ALA A 93 -3.41 -3.59 1.20
C ALA A 93 -4.11 -4.12 2.46
N ALA A 94 -3.72 -5.30 2.95
CA ALA A 94 -4.26 -5.87 4.18
C ALA A 94 -3.92 -5.01 5.40
N ALA A 95 -2.69 -4.49 5.48
CA ALA A 95 -2.25 -3.61 6.57
C ALA A 95 -3.02 -2.29 6.59
N TYR A 96 -3.18 -1.64 5.44
CA TYR A 96 -3.98 -0.40 5.32
C TYR A 96 -5.44 -0.64 5.66
N ARG A 97 -6.07 -1.68 5.10
CA ARG A 97 -7.45 -2.05 5.46
C ARG A 97 -7.62 -2.24 6.96
N LYS A 98 -6.66 -2.89 7.63
CA LYS A 98 -6.68 -3.07 9.09
C LYS A 98 -6.51 -1.73 9.83
N GLY A 99 -5.59 -0.87 9.38
CA GLY A 99 -5.34 0.46 9.95
C GLY A 99 -6.58 1.36 9.84
N THR A 100 -7.11 1.52 8.63
CA THR A 100 -8.31 2.31 8.32
C THR A 100 -9.51 1.84 9.15
N ASN A 101 -9.77 0.52 9.19
CA ASN A 101 -10.86 -0.03 10.01
C ASN A 101 -10.70 0.26 11.51
N LYS A 102 -9.46 0.28 12.02
CA LYS A 102 -9.21 0.59 13.43
C LYS A 102 -9.51 2.07 13.72
N VAL A 103 -8.97 2.98 12.91
CA VAL A 103 -9.16 4.42 13.07
C VAL A 103 -10.64 4.78 12.92
N ASP A 104 -11.34 4.14 11.99
CA ASP A 104 -12.77 4.37 11.76
C ASP A 104 -13.63 3.93 12.96
N LYS A 105 -13.35 2.75 13.54
CA LYS A 105 -14.02 2.31 14.78
C LYS A 105 -13.77 3.24 15.97
N GLU A 106 -12.56 3.78 16.09
CA GLU A 106 -12.23 4.77 17.11
C GLU A 106 -13.03 6.06 16.89
N ARG A 107 -13.13 6.51 15.63
CA ARG A 107 -13.93 7.68 15.22
C ARG A 107 -15.41 7.48 15.53
N GLU A 108 -16.00 6.35 15.15
CA GLU A 108 -17.40 6.02 15.46
C GLU A 108 -17.68 6.01 16.96
N THR A 109 -16.74 5.48 17.75
CA THR A 109 -16.85 5.48 19.21
C THR A 109 -16.87 6.90 19.78
N LEU A 110 -16.06 7.81 19.23
CA LEU A 110 -16.07 9.21 19.61
C LEU A 110 -17.39 9.91 19.22
N TYR A 111 -17.93 9.60 18.04
CA TYR A 111 -19.25 10.09 17.62
C TYR A 111 -20.36 9.65 18.58
N LYS A 112 -20.37 8.37 19.00
CA LYS A 112 -21.32 7.84 20.00
C LYS A 112 -21.19 8.56 21.34
N LYS A 113 -19.97 8.66 21.90
CA LYS A 113 -19.72 9.38 23.16
C LYS A 113 -20.13 10.85 23.10
N ARG A 114 -19.94 11.51 21.96
CA ARG A 114 -20.39 12.89 21.77
C ARG A 114 -21.92 13.00 21.77
N SER A 115 -22.61 12.02 21.16
CA SER A 115 -24.08 11.98 21.11
C SER A 115 -24.73 11.68 22.45
N GLU A 116 -24.05 10.93 23.33
CA GLU A 116 -24.51 10.65 24.71
C GLU A 116 -24.46 11.89 25.61
N LEU A 117 -23.76 12.95 25.19
CA LEU A 117 -23.73 14.24 25.87
C LEU A 117 -24.84 15.20 25.40
N SER A 118 -25.82 14.73 24.61
CA SER A 118 -27.10 15.42 24.30
C SER A 118 -28.12 15.20 25.39
#